data_AF-A0A1D1YUH6-F1
#
_entry.id   AF-A0A1D1YUH6-F1
#
_cell.length_a   1.000
_cell.length_b   1.000
_cell.length_c   1.000
_cell.angle_alpha   90.00
_cell.angle_beta   90.00
_cell.angle_gamma   90.00
#
_symmetry.space_group_name_H-M   'P 1'
#
loop_
_entity.id
_entity.type
_entity.pdbx_description
1 polymer ?
#
loop_
_entity_poly.entity_id
_entity_poly.type
_entity_poly.pdbx_seq_one_letter_code
_entity_poly.pdbx_strand_id
1 'polypeptide(L)'
;MYHFISGYTALVAGTEEGIKEPQATFSACFGAAFIMLHPTKYAAMLAEKMQKHGATGWLVNTGWSGGSYGSGNRIKLPYTRKIIDAIHSGSLLTANYAKTEIFGLEIPTEIEGVPSAILNPVNTWQDKDAYQETLLKLAGLFKKNFEVFANYKIGKDSNLTEDILAAGPIF
;
A
#
# COMPACT_ATOMS: atom_id res chain seq x y z
N MET A 1 -0.29 3.82 -9.19
CA MET A 1 -1.68 4.34 -9.23
C MET A 1 -2.68 3.41 -8.55
N TYR A 2 -2.60 2.08 -8.76
CA TYR A 2 -3.46 1.08 -8.10
C TYR A 2 -3.68 1.30 -6.58
N HIS A 3 -2.58 1.45 -5.82
CA HIS A 3 -2.66 1.69 -4.37
C HIS A 3 -3.30 3.04 -4.00
N PHE A 4 -3.16 4.07 -4.83
CA PHE A 4 -3.79 5.38 -4.60
C PHE A 4 -5.30 5.32 -4.74
N ILE A 5 -5.80 4.66 -5.79
CA ILE A 5 -7.25 4.43 -5.97
C ILE A 5 -7.78 3.49 -4.89
N SER A 6 -7.02 2.44 -4.54
CA SER A 6 -7.43 1.50 -3.50
C SER A 6 -7.56 2.20 -2.14
N GLY A 7 -6.58 3.04 -1.78
CA GLY A 7 -6.62 3.80 -0.53
C GLY A 7 -6.73 2.91 0.70
N TYR A 8 -6.05 1.75 0.67
CA TYR A 8 -6.07 0.79 1.77
C TYR A 8 -5.38 1.37 2.99
N THR A 9 -6.09 1.37 4.11
CA THR A 9 -5.58 1.76 5.43
C THR A 9 -6.37 1.03 6.52
N ALA A 10 -6.03 1.26 7.79
CA ALA A 10 -6.82 0.79 8.92
C ALA A 10 -7.63 1.95 9.51
N LEU A 11 -8.91 1.74 9.76
CA LEU A 11 -9.66 2.54 10.73
C LEU A 11 -9.10 2.21 12.10
N VAL A 12 -8.61 3.22 12.82
CA VAL A 12 -8.10 3.05 14.19
C VAL A 12 -9.16 3.52 15.18
N ALA A 13 -9.11 2.99 16.41
CA ALA A 13 -10.05 3.38 17.44
C ALA A 13 -10.09 4.91 17.62
N GLY A 14 -11.29 5.48 17.60
CA GLY A 14 -11.52 6.93 17.77
C GLY A 14 -11.64 7.76 16.48
N THR A 15 -11.48 7.18 15.29
CA THR A 15 -11.72 7.92 14.02
C THR A 15 -13.19 7.93 13.61
N GLU A 16 -13.96 6.93 14.04
CA GLU A 16 -15.40 6.80 13.78
C GLU A 16 -16.11 6.20 15.02
N GLU A 17 -17.37 6.54 15.21
CA GLU A 17 -18.18 6.05 16.35
C GLU A 17 -18.32 4.51 16.25
N GLY A 18 -17.93 3.80 17.32
CA GLY A 18 -18.08 2.34 17.42
C GLY A 18 -16.87 1.50 17.01
N ILE A 19 -15.80 2.09 16.45
CA ILE A 19 -14.57 1.37 16.11
C ILE A 19 -13.70 1.16 17.36
N LYS A 20 -13.59 -0.09 17.83
CA LYS A 20 -12.75 -0.48 18.97
C LYS A 20 -11.47 -1.23 18.58
N GLU A 21 -11.47 -1.86 17.42
CA GLU A 21 -10.34 -2.65 16.89
C GLU A 21 -9.97 -2.16 15.49
N PRO A 22 -8.70 -2.25 15.06
CA PRO A 22 -8.30 -1.86 13.72
C PRO A 22 -9.01 -2.66 12.64
N GLN A 23 -9.78 -1.98 11.80
CA GLN A 23 -10.47 -2.60 10.67
C GLN A 23 -9.84 -2.15 9.35
N ALA A 24 -9.59 -3.11 8.46
CA ALA A 24 -9.20 -2.84 7.09
C ALA A 24 -10.29 -1.98 6.42
N THR A 25 -9.90 -0.84 5.85
CA THR A 25 -10.78 0.03 5.08
C THR A 25 -10.12 0.44 3.78
N PHE A 26 -10.94 0.70 2.77
CA PHE A 26 -10.51 1.20 1.47
C PHE A 26 -11.16 2.57 1.28
N SER A 27 -10.36 3.62 1.46
CA SER A 27 -10.80 5.00 1.29
C SER A 27 -10.14 5.56 0.04
N ALA A 28 -10.83 5.49 -1.09
CA ALA A 28 -10.29 5.90 -2.39
C ALA A 28 -9.55 7.25 -2.33
N CYS A 29 -8.38 7.31 -2.97
CA CYS A 29 -7.47 8.46 -2.94
C CYS A 29 -6.97 8.84 -1.52
N PHE A 30 -7.07 7.91 -0.55
CA PHE A 30 -6.86 8.12 0.88
C PHE A 30 -7.77 9.20 1.50
N GLY A 31 -8.91 9.48 0.88
CA GLY A 31 -9.78 10.60 1.25
C GLY A 31 -11.18 10.53 0.65
N ALA A 32 -11.77 9.34 0.55
CA ALA A 32 -13.06 9.11 -0.11
C ALA A 32 -14.19 10.02 0.42
N ALA A 33 -14.17 10.36 1.71
CA ALA A 33 -15.15 11.24 2.34
C ALA A 33 -15.14 12.69 1.80
N PHE A 34 -14.10 13.10 1.08
CA PHE A 34 -13.87 14.50 0.69
C PHE A 34 -13.81 14.72 -0.82
N ILE A 35 -13.90 13.65 -1.62
CA ILE A 35 -13.78 13.73 -3.07
C ILE A 35 -15.17 13.75 -3.74
N MET A 36 -15.33 14.60 -4.76
CA MET A 36 -16.61 14.80 -5.47
C MET A 36 -16.64 14.14 -6.85
N LEU A 37 -15.48 13.78 -7.39
CA LEU A 37 -15.35 13.17 -8.71
C LEU A 37 -15.00 11.69 -8.56
N HIS A 38 -15.12 10.93 -9.65
CA HIS A 38 -14.70 9.53 -9.65
C HIS A 38 -13.18 9.42 -9.34
N PRO A 39 -12.73 8.48 -8.47
CA PRO A 39 -11.33 8.35 -8.03
C PRO A 39 -10.29 8.30 -9.16
N THR A 40 -10.66 7.69 -10.29
CA THR A 40 -9.79 7.60 -11.48
C THR A 40 -9.40 8.98 -12.02
N LYS A 41 -10.27 10.00 -11.91
CA LYS A 41 -9.94 11.37 -12.33
C LYS A 41 -8.83 11.96 -11.47
N TYR A 42 -8.87 11.75 -10.16
CA TYR A 42 -7.78 12.17 -9.27
C TYR A 42 -6.50 11.37 -9.52
N ALA A 43 -6.62 10.08 -9.81
CA ALA A 43 -5.47 9.24 -10.15
C ALA A 43 -4.79 9.70 -11.45
N ALA A 44 -5.55 10.07 -12.48
CA ALA A 44 -5.00 10.63 -13.71
C ALA A 44 -4.27 11.96 -13.47
N MET A 45 -4.87 12.85 -12.67
CA MET A 45 -4.24 14.12 -12.28
C MET A 45 -2.93 13.88 -11.51
N LEU A 46 -2.91 12.92 -10.58
CA LEU A 46 -1.72 12.55 -9.84
C LEU A 46 -0.64 11.97 -10.77
N ALA A 47 -1.02 11.05 -11.67
CA ALA A 47 -0.10 10.43 -12.62
C ALA A 47 0.57 11.49 -13.53
N GLU A 48 -0.20 12.42 -14.09
CA GLU A 48 0.32 13.53 -14.91
C GLU A 48 1.33 14.38 -14.12
N LYS A 49 1.00 14.73 -12.88
CA LYS A 49 1.89 15.51 -12.02
C LYS A 49 3.17 14.75 -11.67
N MET A 50 3.06 13.47 -11.32
CA MET A 50 4.22 12.64 -11.02
C MET A 50 5.15 12.53 -12.24
N GLN A 51 4.60 12.28 -13.43
CA GLN A 51 5.37 12.21 -14.67
C GLN A 51 6.04 13.54 -15.00
N LYS A 52 5.30 14.65 -14.93
CA LYS A 52 5.82 16.00 -15.21
C LYS A 52 6.99 16.39 -14.30
N HIS A 53 6.97 15.94 -13.05
CA HIS A 53 7.92 16.35 -12.03
C HIS A 53 8.93 15.25 -11.66
N GLY A 54 8.88 14.07 -12.30
CA GLY A 54 9.76 12.95 -11.97
C GLY A 54 9.59 12.43 -10.54
N ALA A 55 8.38 12.54 -9.97
CA ALA A 55 8.14 12.15 -8.58
C ALA A 55 8.05 10.62 -8.43
N THR A 56 8.68 10.09 -7.38
CA THR A 56 8.64 8.67 -7.03
C THR A 56 7.59 8.40 -5.97
N GLY A 57 6.75 7.38 -6.16
CA GLY A 57 5.74 6.96 -5.19
C GLY A 57 6.26 5.90 -4.23
N TRP A 58 6.03 6.07 -2.93
CA TRP A 58 6.42 5.12 -1.88
C TRP A 58 5.21 4.62 -1.12
N LEU A 59 5.18 3.33 -0.78
CA LEU A 59 4.19 2.73 0.11
C LEU A 59 4.86 2.36 1.44
N VAL A 60 4.45 3.00 2.53
CA VAL A 60 5.05 2.81 3.86
C VAL A 60 4.01 2.27 4.82
N ASN A 61 4.24 1.06 5.33
CA ASN A 61 3.42 0.51 6.40
C ASN A 61 3.80 1.19 7.74
N THR A 62 2.83 1.87 8.36
CA THR A 62 2.96 2.49 9.70
C THR A 62 2.08 1.80 10.75
N GLY A 63 1.46 0.68 10.36
CA GLY A 63 0.62 -0.18 11.17
C GLY A 63 1.41 -1.31 11.82
N TRP A 64 0.96 -2.54 11.63
CA TRP A 64 1.45 -3.72 12.32
C TRP A 64 2.43 -4.56 11.48
N SER A 65 3.29 -5.29 12.17
CA SER A 65 4.21 -6.28 11.63
C SER A 65 4.34 -7.48 12.59
N GLY A 66 4.76 -8.63 12.07
CA GLY A 66 4.92 -9.88 12.83
C GLY A 66 3.64 -10.61 13.25
N GLY A 67 2.49 -10.22 12.70
CA GLY A 67 1.21 -10.86 12.97
C GLY A 67 0.03 -9.95 12.65
N SER A 68 -1.17 -10.51 12.75
CA SER A 68 -2.44 -9.77 12.73
C SER A 68 -2.60 -8.92 13.99
N TYR A 69 -3.64 -8.08 14.04
CA TYR A 69 -3.98 -7.38 15.29
C TYR A 69 -4.18 -8.38 16.44
N GLY A 70 -3.55 -8.11 17.59
CA GLY A 70 -3.55 -8.99 18.76
C GLY A 70 -2.38 -9.99 18.82
N SER A 71 -1.70 -10.27 17.70
CA SER A 71 -0.52 -11.15 17.65
C SER A 71 0.76 -10.41 17.23
N GLY A 72 0.65 -9.51 16.26
CA GLY A 72 1.73 -8.65 15.80
C GLY A 72 1.91 -7.41 16.66
N ASN A 73 2.97 -6.66 16.36
CA ASN A 73 3.30 -5.40 17.02
C ASN A 73 3.26 -4.25 16.04
N ARG A 74 2.91 -3.05 16.52
CA ARG A 74 3.03 -1.84 15.72
C ARG A 74 4.50 -1.60 15.36
N ILE A 75 4.77 -1.20 14.11
CA ILE A 75 6.12 -0.86 13.66
C ILE A 75 6.66 0.27 14.56
N LYS A 76 7.87 0.06 15.09
CA LYS A 76 8.50 1.03 15.99
C LYS A 76 8.71 2.34 15.24
N LEU A 77 8.21 3.45 15.81
CA LEU A 77 8.30 4.78 15.21
C LEU A 77 9.74 5.18 14.78
N PRO A 78 10.81 4.86 15.53
CA PRO A 78 12.18 5.12 15.06
C PRO A 78 12.52 4.46 13.71
N TYR A 79 12.00 3.26 13.44
CA TYR A 79 12.23 2.58 12.16
C TYR A 79 11.48 3.26 11.03
N THR A 80 10.21 3.65 11.25
CA THR A 80 9.47 4.44 10.26
C THR A 80 10.18 5.75 9.95
N ARG A 81 10.69 6.46 10.96
CA ARG A 81 11.47 7.70 10.75
C ARG A 81 12.72 7.44 9.90
N LYS A 82 13.47 6.38 10.18
CA LYS A 82 14.64 5.99 9.37
C LYS A 82 14.28 5.64 7.93
N ILE A 83 13.13 5.00 7.69
CA ILE A 83 12.62 4.75 6.33
C ILE A 83 12.33 6.07 5.61
N ILE A 84 11.66 7.02 6.28
CA ILE A 84 11.39 8.34 5.70
C ILE A 84 12.69 9.13 5.44
N ASP A 85 13.66 9.06 6.36
CA ASP A 85 14.98 9.68 6.17
C ASP A 85 15.69 9.12 4.93
N ALA A 86 15.62 7.79 4.71
CA ALA A 86 16.19 7.12 3.54
C ALA A 86 15.48 7.48 2.23
N ILE A 87 14.16 7.72 2.28
CA ILE A 87 13.40 8.26 1.13
C ILE A 87 13.89 9.67 0.80
N HIS A 88 14.00 10.56 1.80
CA HIS A 88 14.38 11.95 1.58
C HIS A 88 15.85 12.13 1.19
N SER A 89 16.74 11.27 1.67
CA SER A 89 18.16 11.31 1.29
C SER A 89 18.40 10.84 -0.15
N GLY A 90 17.41 10.16 -0.76
CA GLY A 90 17.54 9.55 -2.07
C GLY A 90 18.29 8.22 -2.06
N SER A 91 18.73 7.70 -0.91
CA SER A 91 19.48 6.45 -0.84
C SER A 91 18.69 5.25 -1.38
N LEU A 92 17.37 5.28 -1.22
CA LEU A 92 16.49 4.25 -1.77
C LEU A 92 16.38 4.28 -3.30
N LEU A 93 16.69 5.40 -3.97
CA LEU A 93 16.63 5.45 -5.44
C LEU A 93 17.67 4.55 -6.12
N THR A 94 18.73 4.16 -5.40
CA THR A 94 19.81 3.29 -5.91
C THR A 94 20.04 2.05 -5.05
N ALA A 95 19.08 1.70 -4.18
CA ALA A 95 19.20 0.54 -3.31
C ALA A 95 18.97 -0.77 -4.08
N ASN A 96 19.32 -1.90 -3.46
CA ASN A 96 18.95 -3.22 -3.95
C ASN A 96 17.54 -3.57 -3.47
N TYR A 97 16.76 -4.21 -4.34
CA TYR A 97 15.37 -4.54 -4.09
C TYR A 97 15.08 -6.02 -4.30
N ALA A 98 14.13 -6.53 -3.52
CA ALA A 98 13.49 -7.83 -3.73
C ALA A 98 12.00 -7.61 -4.04
N LYS A 99 11.46 -8.40 -4.98
CA LYS A 99 10.06 -8.29 -5.39
C LYS A 99 9.18 -9.24 -4.59
N THR A 100 8.05 -8.76 -4.07
CA THR A 100 7.06 -9.62 -3.41
C THR A 100 6.27 -10.43 -4.44
N GLU A 101 5.93 -11.67 -4.12
CA GLU A 101 5.22 -12.58 -5.04
C GLU A 101 3.81 -12.10 -5.37
N ILE A 102 2.99 -11.81 -4.35
CA ILE A 102 1.56 -11.52 -4.55
C ILE A 102 1.29 -10.08 -5.01
N PHE A 103 1.90 -9.09 -4.38
CA PHE A 103 1.64 -7.67 -4.71
C PHE A 103 2.63 -7.08 -5.71
N GLY A 104 3.68 -7.82 -6.10
CA GLY A 104 4.70 -7.30 -7.01
C GLY A 104 5.48 -6.08 -6.50
N LEU A 105 5.39 -5.76 -5.20
CA LEU A 105 6.08 -4.61 -4.60
C LEU A 105 7.59 -4.84 -4.56
N GLU A 106 8.35 -3.79 -4.86
CA GLU A 106 9.80 -3.77 -4.66
C GLU A 106 10.10 -3.31 -3.23
N ILE A 107 10.71 -4.20 -2.43
CA ILE A 107 11.11 -3.95 -1.05
C ILE A 107 12.63 -3.82 -0.98
N PRO A 108 13.18 -2.76 -0.38
CA PRO A 108 14.62 -2.62 -0.24
C PRO A 108 15.18 -3.77 0.62
N THR A 109 16.33 -4.32 0.24
CA THR A 109 16.96 -5.44 0.97
C THR A 109 17.57 -5.00 2.30
N GLU A 110 17.93 -3.73 2.42
CA GLU A 110 18.51 -3.13 3.60
C GLU A 110 18.21 -1.63 3.69
N ILE A 111 18.14 -1.12 4.92
CA ILE A 111 18.09 0.32 5.23
C ILE A 111 18.92 0.51 6.50
N GLU A 112 19.88 1.43 6.47
CA GLU A 112 20.73 1.71 7.62
C GLU A 112 19.89 2.06 8.87
N GLY A 113 20.17 1.36 9.98
CA GLY A 113 19.46 1.57 11.24
C GLY A 113 18.06 0.94 11.31
N VAL A 114 17.65 0.16 10.31
CA VAL A 114 16.42 -0.64 10.32
C VAL A 114 16.78 -2.13 10.19
N PRO A 115 16.37 -3.01 11.12
CA PRO A 115 16.65 -4.44 11.01
C PRO A 115 16.07 -5.03 9.71
N SER A 116 16.90 -5.63 8.85
CA SER A 116 16.43 -6.13 7.53
C SER A 116 15.28 -7.13 7.61
N ALA A 117 15.16 -7.86 8.73
CA ALA A 117 14.04 -8.76 8.99
C ALA A 117 12.66 -8.05 8.97
N ILE A 118 12.57 -6.75 9.28
CA ILE A 118 11.28 -6.03 9.24
C ILE A 118 10.91 -5.54 7.83
N LEU A 119 11.89 -5.45 6.92
CA LEU A 119 11.67 -4.94 5.56
C LEU A 119 10.82 -5.92 4.75
N ASN A 120 11.16 -7.22 4.80
CA ASN A 120 10.32 -8.26 4.22
C ASN A 120 9.36 -8.81 5.29
N PRO A 121 8.04 -8.55 5.18
CA PRO A 121 7.08 -8.84 6.25
C PRO A 121 7.01 -10.33 6.60
N VAL A 122 7.25 -11.25 5.64
CA VAL A 122 7.25 -12.69 5.92
C VAL A 122 8.23 -13.05 7.02
N ASN A 123 9.38 -12.36 7.12
CA ASN A 123 10.43 -12.66 8.10
C ASN A 123 10.00 -12.36 9.53
N THR A 124 9.02 -11.49 9.73
CA THR A 124 8.54 -11.10 11.06
C THR A 124 7.49 -12.05 11.63
N TRP A 125 6.82 -12.83 10.79
CA TRP A 125 5.80 -13.79 11.23
C TRP A 125 6.47 -15.08 11.69
N GLN A 126 6.09 -15.58 12.86
CA GLN A 126 6.55 -16.89 13.34
C GLN A 126 5.90 -18.02 12.53
N ASP A 127 4.59 -17.93 12.35
CA ASP A 127 3.80 -18.84 11.53
C ASP A 127 3.75 -18.32 10.08
N LYS A 128 4.43 -19.03 9.17
CA LYS A 128 4.51 -18.67 7.75
C LYS A 128 3.23 -19.00 6.99
N ASP A 129 2.48 -20.00 7.44
CA ASP A 129 1.22 -20.38 6.82
C ASP A 129 0.15 -19.34 7.16
N ALA A 130 0.09 -18.90 8.42
CA ALA A 130 -0.78 -17.80 8.83
C ALA A 130 -0.46 -16.47 8.09
N TYR A 131 0.82 -16.21 7.82
CA TYR A 131 1.23 -15.09 6.98
C TYR A 131 0.66 -15.23 5.56
N GLN A 132 0.84 -16.41 4.95
CA GLN A 132 0.40 -16.66 3.58
C GLN A 132 -1.13 -16.57 3.44
N GLU A 133 -1.88 -17.14 4.37
CA GLU A 133 -3.34 -17.02 4.42
C GLU A 133 -3.78 -15.55 4.55
N THR A 134 -3.12 -14.78 5.42
CA THR A 134 -3.41 -13.36 5.61
C THR A 134 -3.09 -12.55 4.35
N LEU A 135 -1.96 -12.86 3.70
CA LEU A 135 -1.54 -12.21 2.47
C LEU A 135 -2.55 -12.43 1.34
N LEU A 136 -2.98 -13.68 1.13
CA LEU A 136 -3.98 -14.03 0.11
C LEU A 136 -5.35 -13.43 0.43
N LYS A 137 -5.77 -13.43 1.69
CA LYS A 137 -7.00 -12.78 2.12
C LYS A 137 -6.97 -11.28 1.81
N LEU A 138 -5.87 -10.60 2.15
CA LEU A 138 -5.71 -9.17 1.88
C LEU A 138 -5.73 -8.90 0.37
N ALA A 139 -5.03 -9.72 -0.41
CA ALA A 139 -4.99 -9.60 -1.86
C ALA A 139 -6.39 -9.77 -2.48
N GLY A 140 -7.22 -10.67 -1.93
CA GLY A 140 -8.63 -10.84 -2.31
C GLY A 140 -9.48 -9.61 -1.99
N LEU A 141 -9.26 -8.97 -0.84
CA LEU A 141 -9.93 -7.72 -0.49
C LEU A 141 -9.57 -6.59 -1.46
N PHE A 142 -8.29 -6.48 -1.85
CA PHE A 142 -7.85 -5.50 -2.86
C PHE A 142 -8.56 -5.72 -4.20
N LYS A 143 -8.59 -6.97 -4.68
CA LYS A 143 -9.24 -7.32 -5.95
C LYS A 143 -10.74 -6.98 -5.93
N LYS A 144 -11.45 -7.41 -4.87
CA LYS A 144 -12.87 -7.11 -4.68
C LYS A 144 -13.13 -5.60 -4.59
N ASN A 145 -12.30 -4.87 -3.86
CA ASN A 145 -12.42 -3.40 -3.78
C ASN A 145 -12.20 -2.75 -5.15
N PHE A 146 -11.35 -3.32 -6.01
CA PHE A 146 -11.06 -2.70 -7.29
C PHE A 146 -12.14 -2.92 -8.36
N GLU A 147 -12.98 -3.94 -8.21
CA GLU A 147 -14.09 -4.25 -9.13
C GLU A 147 -15.02 -3.04 -9.36
N VAL A 148 -15.24 -2.21 -8.33
CA VAL A 148 -16.11 -1.02 -8.45
C VAL A 148 -15.52 0.08 -9.34
N PHE A 149 -14.22 0.05 -9.61
CA PHE A 149 -13.52 1.03 -10.45
C PHE A 149 -13.24 0.51 -11.86
N ALA A 150 -13.34 -0.81 -12.09
CA ALA A 150 -12.91 -1.47 -13.33
C ALA A 150 -13.69 -1.02 -14.58
N ASN A 151 -14.93 -0.56 -14.42
CA ASN A 151 -15.81 -0.19 -15.53
C ASN A 151 -15.79 1.31 -15.88
N TYR A 152 -15.05 2.13 -15.15
CA TYR A 152 -15.03 3.57 -15.38
C TYR A 152 -13.96 3.97 -16.40
N LYS A 153 -14.36 4.70 -17.45
CA LYS A 153 -13.44 5.18 -18.50
C LYS A 153 -13.17 6.69 -18.35
N ILE A 154 -11.90 7.10 -18.48
CA ILE A 154 -11.54 8.52 -18.58
C ILE A 154 -11.41 8.88 -20.06
N GLY A 155 -12.38 9.63 -20.59
CA GLY A 155 -12.38 9.97 -22.01
C GLY A 155 -12.65 8.74 -22.90
N LYS A 156 -12.06 8.72 -24.10
CA LYS A 156 -12.24 7.60 -25.06
C LYS A 156 -11.24 6.46 -24.87
N ASP A 157 -10.25 6.61 -24.00
CA ASP A 157 -9.09 5.73 -23.90
C ASP A 157 -9.14 4.90 -22.60
N SER A 158 -9.11 3.57 -22.71
CA SER A 158 -9.16 2.64 -21.58
C SER A 158 -7.77 2.23 -21.06
N ASN A 159 -6.70 2.59 -21.76
CA ASN A 159 -5.33 2.14 -21.47
C ASN A 159 -4.92 2.37 -20.01
N LEU A 160 -5.19 3.56 -19.46
CA LEU A 160 -4.85 3.87 -18.07
C LEU A 160 -5.56 2.97 -17.05
N THR A 161 -6.80 2.56 -17.33
CA THR A 161 -7.56 1.69 -16.42
C THR A 161 -7.00 0.27 -16.45
N GLU A 162 -6.64 -0.21 -17.64
CA GLU A 162 -6.01 -1.52 -17.86
C GLU A 162 -4.63 -1.59 -17.19
N ASP A 163 -3.80 -0.57 -17.36
CA ASP A 163 -2.48 -0.46 -16.71
C ASP A 163 -2.60 -0.46 -15.18
N ILE A 164 -3.61 0.25 -14.67
CA ILE A 164 -3.86 0.28 -13.22
C ILE A 164 -4.28 -1.11 -12.72
N LEU A 165 -5.17 -1.80 -13.44
CA LEU A 165 -5.62 -3.15 -13.08
C LEU A 165 -4.45 -4.16 -13.10
N ALA A 166 -3.56 -4.06 -14.09
CA ALA A 166 -2.38 -4.91 -14.21
C ALA A 166 -1.37 -4.71 -13.07
N ALA A 167 -1.42 -3.57 -12.37
CA ALA A 167 -0.59 -3.27 -11.20
C ALA A 167 -1.19 -3.75 -9.87
N GLY A 168 -2.31 -4.47 -9.90
CA GLY A 168 -2.92 -5.11 -8.73
C GLY A 168 -2.21 -6.40 -8.29
N PRO A 169 -2.70 -7.06 -7.22
CA PRO A 169 -2.14 -8.32 -6.78
C PRO A 169 -2.38 -9.46 -7.79
N ILE A 170 -1.39 -10.34 -7.92
CA ILE A 170 -1.34 -11.45 -8.88
C ILE A 170 -1.42 -12.77 -8.10
N PHE A 171 -2.58 -13.43 -8.15
CA PHE A 171 -2.82 -14.77 -7.60
C PHE A 171 -4.18 -15.33 -8.07
#